data_AF-A0A2R7R610-F1
#
_entry.id   AF-A0A2R7R610-F1
#
_cell.length_a   1.000
_cell.length_b   1.000
_cell.length_c   1.000
_cell.angle_alpha   90.00
_cell.angle_beta   90.00
_cell.angle_gamma   90.00
#
_symmetry.space_group_name_H-M   'P 1'
#
loop_
_entity.id
_entity.type
_entity.pdbx_description
1 polymer ?
#
loop_
_entity_poly.entity_id
_entity_poly.type
_entity_poly.pdbx_seq_one_letter_code
_entity_poly.pdbx_strand_id
1 'polypeptide(L)'
;MSHVNTIASLRLLAPLALLVALAACSGKDEPAPAAPVAAPAATPAAAPAVSAKVQSMGTEELRDLASKALRENRMYAPAGDNAIEYYLALRDKTPDDASVKSALTDLLPYTLIAAEQSLGREDFAESQRLVALIEKVDATAPALPRLKQGITGGMQTALKRTQEETDKVKKDAENRTKQLADQQRLAQQQAAEAEAARTIAAQQDAARRDGERQDAERQASARREAEQRQQTAAAQQAAAARQAAAPAAAAPSLRPVSTPAPRYPAEALRSGTSGEVLVEITVGTDGSVTNARVLRATPSRVFDREALNAVKRWKFEPVGAPVTTRRTLAFAPGG
;
A
#
# COMPACT_ATOMS: atom_id res chain seq x y z
N MET A 1 -56.87 51.04 5.17
CA MET A 1 -56.99 52.03 4.09
C MET A 1 -56.06 51.55 2.98
N SER A 2 -56.49 50.67 2.08
CA SER A 2 -57.44 50.85 0.97
C SER A 2 -56.69 50.94 -0.36
N HIS A 3 -56.69 49.78 -1.03
CA HIS A 3 -56.64 49.51 -2.48
C HIS A 3 -55.29 49.74 -3.24
N VAL A 4 -54.62 48.73 -3.84
CA VAL A 4 -55.01 47.78 -4.92
C VAL A 4 -55.10 48.55 -6.26
N ASN A 5 -54.52 48.18 -7.42
CA ASN A 5 -53.92 46.94 -7.94
C ASN A 5 -53.12 47.21 -9.24
N THR A 6 -52.16 46.31 -9.49
CA THR A 6 -51.80 45.57 -10.73
C THR A 6 -52.33 45.93 -12.12
N ILE A 7 -51.45 45.67 -13.11
CA ILE A 7 -51.71 44.86 -14.32
C ILE A 7 -50.43 44.00 -14.53
N ALA A 8 -50.40 42.69 -14.22
CA ALA A 8 -50.88 41.51 -14.98
C ALA A 8 -50.08 41.30 -16.30
N SER A 9 -49.58 40.11 -16.67
CA SER A 9 -50.17 38.78 -16.52
C SER A 9 -49.14 37.64 -16.58
N LEU A 10 -49.46 36.64 -15.78
CA LEU A 10 -48.90 35.31 -15.58
C LEU A 10 -49.18 34.35 -16.76
N ARG A 11 -48.49 33.19 -16.76
CA ARG A 11 -48.93 31.81 -17.11
C ARG A 11 -47.91 31.13 -18.06
N LEU A 12 -47.48 29.87 -17.90
CA LEU A 12 -47.95 28.72 -17.13
C LEU A 12 -46.85 27.62 -17.16
N LEU A 13 -46.68 26.89 -16.05
CA LEU A 13 -46.27 25.46 -15.94
C LEU A 13 -44.95 24.95 -16.55
N ALA A 14 -43.99 24.65 -15.66
CA ALA A 14 -43.03 23.52 -15.77
C ALA A 14 -43.77 22.17 -15.46
N PRO A 15 -43.18 20.94 -15.51
CA PRO A 15 -41.74 20.58 -15.50
C PRO A 15 -41.34 19.26 -16.22
N LEU A 16 -40.11 18.79 -15.92
CA LEU A 16 -39.56 17.42 -16.04
C LEU A 16 -38.97 17.07 -17.43
N ALA A 17 -37.69 16.73 -17.60
CA ALA A 17 -36.78 15.94 -16.78
C ALA A 17 -35.31 16.22 -17.24
N LEU A 18 -34.33 16.36 -16.34
CA LEU A 18 -33.29 15.34 -16.06
C LEU A 18 -32.19 15.31 -17.16
N LEU A 19 -30.89 15.66 -17.02
CA LEU A 19 -29.83 15.63 -15.98
C LEU A 19 -28.79 16.73 -16.37
N VAL A 20 -28.26 17.58 -15.47
CA VAL A 20 -27.02 17.42 -14.65
C VAL A 20 -25.78 17.09 -15.51
N ALA A 21 -24.63 17.79 -15.52
CA ALA A 21 -23.96 18.77 -14.63
C ALA A 21 -23.13 19.77 -15.50
N LEU A 22 -22.92 21.06 -15.18
CA LEU A 22 -22.16 21.68 -14.07
C LEU A 22 -20.71 21.19 -13.91
N ALA A 23 -19.78 21.97 -14.48
CA ALA A 23 -18.47 22.40 -13.97
C ALA A 23 -17.52 22.58 -15.18
N ALA A 24 -17.29 23.80 -15.64
CA ALA A 24 -16.23 24.69 -15.17
C ALA A 24 -14.81 24.20 -15.57
N CYS A 25 -14.19 24.98 -16.46
CA CYS A 25 -12.77 24.98 -16.81
C CYS A 25 -12.19 23.72 -17.50
N SER A 26 -12.44 23.62 -18.80
CA SER A 26 -11.42 23.15 -19.73
C SER A 26 -11.55 23.95 -21.02
N GLY A 27 -10.50 24.73 -21.33
CA GLY A 27 -10.37 25.37 -22.63
C GLY A 27 -10.52 24.31 -23.70
N LYS A 28 -11.49 24.52 -24.58
CA LYS A 28 -11.76 23.66 -25.71
C LYS A 28 -10.64 23.93 -26.70
N ASP A 29 -9.56 23.16 -26.61
CA ASP A 29 -8.60 23.00 -27.71
C ASP A 29 -9.40 22.44 -28.89
N GLU A 30 -9.80 23.35 -29.77
CA GLU A 30 -10.17 23.03 -31.14
C GLU A 30 -9.00 22.22 -31.72
N PRO A 31 -9.24 21.04 -32.33
CA PRO A 31 -8.17 20.35 -33.02
C PRO A 31 -7.75 21.26 -34.16
N ALA A 32 -6.56 21.86 -34.02
CA ALA A 32 -5.89 22.57 -35.09
C ALA A 32 -5.95 21.69 -36.34
N PRO A 33 -6.35 22.22 -37.51
CA PRO A 33 -6.35 21.44 -38.72
C PRO A 33 -4.95 20.87 -38.87
N ALA A 34 -4.86 19.55 -38.97
CA ALA A 34 -3.62 18.84 -39.21
C ALA A 34 -2.87 19.60 -40.30
N ALA A 35 -1.72 20.17 -39.95
CA ALA A 35 -0.81 20.72 -40.93
C ALA A 35 -0.66 19.63 -42.00
N PRO A 36 -0.90 19.94 -43.28
CA PRO A 36 -0.82 18.92 -44.30
C PRO A 36 0.57 18.33 -44.20
N VAL A 37 0.62 17.03 -43.91
CA VAL A 37 1.80 16.20 -44.08
C VAL A 37 2.29 16.56 -45.47
N ALA A 38 3.45 17.22 -45.55
CA ALA A 38 4.01 17.61 -46.82
C ALA A 38 4.09 16.33 -47.65
N ALA A 39 3.26 16.28 -48.70
CA ALA A 39 3.32 15.25 -49.71
C ALA A 39 4.80 15.12 -50.12
N PRO A 40 5.30 13.89 -50.39
CA PRO A 40 6.67 13.72 -50.83
C PRO A 40 6.90 14.70 -51.96
N ALA A 41 7.80 15.66 -51.75
CA ALA A 41 8.07 16.72 -52.69
C ALA A 41 8.29 16.05 -54.04
N ALA A 42 7.35 16.28 -54.96
CA ALA A 42 7.50 15.85 -56.33
C ALA A 42 8.87 16.31 -56.77
N THR A 43 9.69 15.37 -57.25
CA THR A 43 11.00 15.64 -57.82
C THR A 43 10.87 16.90 -58.66
N PRO A 44 11.60 17.99 -58.37
CA PRO A 44 11.51 19.18 -59.20
C PRO A 44 11.85 18.71 -60.62
N ALA A 45 10.89 18.85 -61.54
CA ALA A 45 11.17 18.63 -62.94
C ALA A 45 12.41 19.48 -63.27
N ALA A 46 13.44 18.85 -63.83
CA ALA A 46 14.72 19.50 -64.09
C ALA A 46 14.45 20.84 -64.79
N ALA A 47 14.75 21.94 -64.07
CA ALA A 47 14.60 23.27 -64.64
C ALA A 47 15.44 23.33 -65.92
N PRO A 48 14.94 23.97 -67.00
CA PRO A 48 15.69 24.06 -68.24
C PRO A 48 17.05 24.70 -67.97
N ALA A 49 18.12 24.15 -68.59
CA ALA A 49 19.50 24.61 -68.39
C ALA A 49 19.65 26.13 -68.57
N VAL A 50 18.91 26.72 -69.51
CA VAL A 50 18.78 28.17 -69.69
C VAL A 50 17.34 28.55 -69.34
N SER A 51 17.15 29.51 -68.45
CA SER A 51 15.80 29.93 -68.05
C SER A 51 14.99 30.51 -69.22
N ALA A 52 13.67 30.29 -69.22
CA ALA A 52 12.78 30.82 -70.26
C ALA A 52 12.85 32.35 -70.38
N LYS A 53 13.04 33.04 -69.24
CA LYS A 53 13.27 34.50 -69.19
C LYS A 53 14.47 34.89 -70.04
N VAL A 54 15.62 34.25 -69.83
CA VAL A 54 16.86 34.53 -70.56
C VAL A 54 16.70 34.23 -72.06
N GLN A 55 16.03 33.13 -72.41
CA GLN A 55 15.78 32.78 -73.82
C GLN A 55 14.95 33.84 -74.57
N SER A 56 14.03 34.51 -73.87
CA SER A 56 13.14 35.53 -74.46
C SER A 56 13.79 36.90 -74.69
N MET A 57 14.97 37.17 -74.12
CA MET A 57 15.64 38.48 -74.19
C MET A 57 16.14 38.84 -75.60
N GLY A 58 16.33 40.14 -75.84
CA GLY A 58 16.90 40.66 -77.09
C GLY A 58 18.41 40.41 -77.19
N THR A 59 18.95 40.35 -78.41
CA THR A 59 20.38 40.04 -78.63
C THR A 59 21.32 41.11 -78.04
N GLU A 60 20.98 42.40 -78.15
CA GLU A 60 21.79 43.48 -77.55
C GLU A 60 21.75 43.44 -76.02
N GLU A 61 20.55 43.30 -75.44
CA GLU A 61 20.34 43.14 -74.00
C GLU A 61 21.15 41.95 -73.44
N LEU A 62 21.13 40.81 -74.14
CA LEU A 62 21.88 39.62 -73.73
C LEU A 62 23.40 39.86 -73.73
N ARG A 63 23.96 40.62 -74.68
CA ARG A 63 25.40 40.94 -74.70
C ARG A 63 25.81 41.84 -73.53
N ASP A 64 24.98 42.84 -73.24
CA ASP A 64 25.21 43.75 -72.11
C ASP A 64 25.13 43.01 -70.78
N LEU A 65 24.11 42.17 -70.61
CA LEU A 65 23.93 41.35 -69.42
C LEU A 65 25.04 40.30 -69.27
N ALA A 66 25.46 39.63 -70.34
CA ALA A 66 26.58 38.69 -70.32
C ALA A 66 27.88 39.37 -69.86
N SER A 67 28.20 40.52 -70.46
CA SER A 67 29.39 41.31 -70.11
C SER A 67 29.33 41.82 -68.66
N LYS A 68 28.14 42.25 -68.21
CA LYS A 68 27.91 42.65 -66.83
C LYS A 68 28.10 41.48 -65.86
N ALA A 69 27.52 40.33 -66.16
CA ALA A 69 27.63 39.13 -65.32
C ALA A 69 29.09 38.68 -65.18
N LEU A 70 29.90 38.72 -66.25
CA LEU A 70 31.34 38.44 -66.17
C LEU A 70 32.07 39.42 -65.25
N ARG A 71 31.83 40.74 -65.39
CA ARG A 71 32.43 41.78 -64.53
C ARG A 71 32.05 41.60 -63.06
N GLU A 72 30.84 41.12 -62.81
CA GLU A 72 30.30 40.86 -61.47
C GLU A 72 30.61 39.43 -60.98
N ASN A 73 31.45 38.68 -61.70
CA ASN A 73 31.87 37.32 -61.39
C ASN A 73 30.73 36.29 -61.28
N ARG A 74 29.58 36.55 -61.93
CA ARG A 74 28.42 35.66 -62.02
C ARG A 74 28.56 34.73 -63.23
N MET A 75 29.48 33.78 -63.14
CA MET A 75 29.85 32.92 -64.27
C MET A 75 28.76 31.90 -64.61
N TYR A 76 28.28 31.16 -63.61
CA TYR A 76 27.30 30.08 -63.75
C TYR A 76 26.16 30.14 -62.72
N ALA A 77 26.26 31.04 -61.73
CA ALA A 77 25.29 31.22 -60.66
C ALA A 77 25.03 32.71 -60.40
N PRO A 78 23.82 33.09 -59.95
CA PRO A 78 22.64 32.24 -59.72
C PRO A 78 21.94 31.85 -61.03
N ALA A 79 21.02 30.88 -60.97
CA ALA A 79 20.24 30.44 -62.13
C ALA A 79 19.42 31.60 -62.74
N GLY A 80 19.43 31.73 -64.06
CA GLY A 80 18.71 32.78 -64.80
C GLY A 80 19.34 34.18 -64.78
N ASP A 81 20.46 34.38 -64.09
CA ASP A 81 21.22 35.64 -64.04
C ASP A 81 22.73 35.36 -63.96
N ASN A 82 23.27 34.73 -65.00
CA ASN A 82 24.68 34.39 -65.10
C ASN A 82 25.18 34.43 -66.54
N ALA A 83 26.49 34.60 -66.69
CA ALA A 83 27.14 34.79 -67.98
C ALA A 83 26.93 33.61 -68.94
N ILE A 84 27.06 32.37 -68.46
CA ILE A 84 26.93 31.18 -69.32
C ILE A 84 25.52 31.04 -69.92
N GLU A 85 24.45 31.29 -69.15
CA GLU A 85 23.08 31.27 -69.66
C GLU A 85 22.84 32.38 -70.69
N TYR A 86 23.37 33.59 -70.47
CA TYR A 86 23.28 34.68 -71.44
C TYR A 86 24.02 34.37 -72.75
N TYR A 87 25.24 33.83 -72.67
CA TYR A 87 26.00 33.45 -73.87
C TYR A 87 25.40 32.25 -74.60
N LEU A 88 24.78 31.30 -73.89
CA LEU A 88 24.04 30.21 -74.51
C LEU A 88 22.83 30.73 -75.30
N ALA A 89 22.04 31.65 -74.71
CA ALA A 89 20.92 32.28 -75.41
C ALA A 89 21.38 33.14 -76.60
N LEU A 90 22.54 33.81 -76.50
CA LEU A 90 23.16 34.51 -77.62
C LEU A 90 23.54 33.54 -78.74
N ARG A 91 24.20 32.42 -78.42
CA ARG A 91 24.61 31.43 -79.41
C ARG A 91 23.41 30.89 -80.19
N ASP A 92 22.28 30.66 -79.52
CA ASP A 92 21.06 30.17 -80.17
C ASP A 92 20.48 31.21 -81.17
N LYS A 93 20.70 32.52 -80.94
CA LYS A 93 20.28 33.61 -81.84
C LYS A 93 21.33 33.97 -82.89
N THR A 94 22.61 33.81 -82.58
CA THR A 94 23.76 34.12 -83.44
C THR A 94 24.77 32.96 -83.47
N PRO A 95 24.45 31.84 -84.15
CA PRO A 95 25.26 30.61 -84.10
C PRO A 95 26.67 30.75 -84.68
N ASP A 96 26.92 31.76 -85.51
CA ASP A 96 28.20 31.97 -86.19
C ASP A 96 29.09 33.03 -85.51
N ASP A 97 28.65 33.60 -84.37
CA ASP A 97 29.43 34.58 -83.63
C ASP A 97 30.62 33.93 -82.91
N ALA A 98 31.83 34.18 -83.43
CA ALA A 98 33.08 33.64 -82.89
C ALA A 98 33.36 34.12 -81.45
N SER A 99 32.91 35.33 -81.09
CA SER A 99 33.12 35.88 -79.75
C SER A 99 32.30 35.12 -78.70
N VAL A 100 31.06 34.75 -79.03
CA VAL A 100 30.18 33.94 -78.19
C VAL A 100 30.73 32.54 -78.00
N LYS A 101 31.24 31.92 -79.07
CA LYS A 101 31.90 30.60 -79.00
C LYS A 101 33.11 30.63 -78.07
N SER A 102 34.00 31.63 -78.22
CA SER A 102 35.17 31.79 -77.36
C SER A 102 34.78 31.97 -75.89
N ALA A 103 33.82 32.85 -75.60
CA ALA A 103 33.38 33.10 -74.22
C ALA A 103 32.80 31.83 -73.56
N LEU A 104 32.04 31.03 -74.30
CA LEU A 104 31.52 29.75 -73.78
C LEU A 104 32.65 28.74 -73.52
N THR A 105 33.67 28.69 -74.37
CA THR A 105 34.87 27.87 -74.15
C THR A 105 35.61 28.29 -72.88
N ASP A 106 35.77 29.60 -72.64
CA ASP A 106 36.46 30.14 -71.45
C ASP A 106 35.67 29.90 -70.16
N LEU A 107 34.33 29.88 -70.22
CA LEU A 107 33.45 29.64 -69.07
C LEU A 107 33.30 28.15 -68.71
N LEU A 108 33.58 27.24 -69.64
CA LEU A 108 33.37 25.80 -69.46
C LEU A 108 34.19 25.21 -68.28
N PRO A 109 35.49 25.51 -68.10
CA PRO A 109 36.27 24.99 -66.98
C PRO A 109 35.70 25.39 -65.61
N TYR A 110 35.24 26.64 -65.47
CA TYR A 110 34.67 27.13 -64.21
C TYR A 110 33.34 26.44 -63.89
N THR A 111 32.49 26.25 -64.91
CA THR A 111 31.21 25.55 -64.75
C THR A 111 31.42 24.07 -64.39
N LEU A 112 32.45 23.44 -64.98
CA LEU A 112 32.85 22.08 -64.65
C LEU A 112 33.29 21.94 -63.19
N ILE A 113 34.19 22.82 -62.72
CA ILE A 113 34.65 22.82 -61.32
C ILE A 113 33.45 22.99 -60.37
N ALA A 114 32.53 23.89 -60.70
CA ALA A 114 31.32 24.10 -59.90
C ALA A 114 30.42 22.86 -59.85
N ALA A 115 30.26 22.15 -60.97
CA ALA A 115 29.47 20.92 -61.05
C ALA A 115 30.07 19.81 -60.18
N GLU A 116 31.39 19.66 -60.20
CA GLU A 116 32.13 18.69 -59.38
C GLU A 116 32.05 19.03 -57.90
N GLN A 117 32.23 20.29 -57.53
CA GLN A 117 32.10 20.73 -56.14
C GLN A 117 30.69 20.53 -55.60
N SER A 118 29.66 20.81 -56.42
CA SER A 118 28.27 20.61 -56.02
C SER A 118 27.95 19.13 -55.86
N LEU A 119 28.47 18.29 -56.75
CA LEU A 119 28.40 16.83 -56.61
C LEU A 119 29.06 16.34 -55.32
N GLY A 120 30.26 16.85 -55.00
CA GLY A 120 31.00 16.50 -53.78
C GLY A 120 30.31 16.95 -52.49
N ARG A 121 29.50 18.01 -52.54
CA ARG A 121 28.65 18.48 -51.43
C ARG A 121 27.28 17.78 -51.37
N GLU A 122 27.03 16.78 -52.23
CA GLU A 122 25.73 16.13 -52.40
C GLU A 122 24.59 17.09 -52.80
N ASP A 123 24.91 18.25 -53.37
CA ASP A 123 23.93 19.16 -53.97
C ASP A 123 23.61 18.70 -55.40
N PHE A 124 22.84 17.61 -55.48
CA PHE A 124 22.52 16.95 -56.74
C PHE A 124 21.66 17.83 -57.66
N ALA A 125 20.82 18.71 -57.10
CA ALA A 125 19.98 19.61 -57.88
C ALA A 125 20.85 20.63 -58.64
N GLU A 126 21.77 21.28 -57.94
CA GLU A 126 22.69 22.22 -58.56
C GLU A 126 23.68 21.52 -59.51
N SER A 127 24.18 20.34 -59.13
CA SER A 127 25.05 19.54 -59.99
C SER A 127 24.36 19.16 -61.30
N GLN A 128 23.08 18.75 -61.28
CA GLN A 128 22.30 18.47 -62.50
C GLN A 128 22.14 19.70 -63.38
N ARG A 129 21.84 20.88 -62.80
CA ARG A 129 21.73 22.14 -63.53
C ARG A 129 23.03 22.49 -64.25
N LEU A 130 24.16 22.43 -63.54
CA LEU A 130 25.48 22.74 -64.08
C LEU A 130 25.92 21.72 -65.15
N VAL A 131 25.61 20.44 -64.97
CA VAL A 131 25.83 19.41 -66.01
C VAL A 131 25.02 19.70 -67.26
N ALA A 132 23.76 20.15 -67.12
CA ALA A 132 22.93 20.50 -68.26
C ALA A 132 23.45 21.76 -68.99
N LEU A 133 24.06 22.72 -68.27
CA LEU A 133 24.77 23.85 -68.86
C LEU A 133 26.02 23.41 -69.63
N ILE A 134 26.84 22.54 -69.04
CA ILE A 134 28.03 21.96 -69.69
C ILE A 134 27.63 21.24 -70.98
N GLU A 135 26.61 20.39 -70.93
CA GLU A 135 26.11 19.66 -72.10
C GLU A 135 25.55 20.59 -73.18
N LYS A 136 24.95 21.72 -72.80
CA LYS A 136 24.52 22.75 -73.75
C LYS A 136 25.69 23.47 -74.38
N VAL A 137 26.79 23.73 -73.66
CA VAL A 137 28.00 24.33 -74.21
C VAL A 137 28.73 23.36 -75.13
N ASP A 138 29.01 22.15 -74.65
CA ASP A 138 29.70 21.09 -75.35
C ASP A 138 29.14 19.72 -74.93
N ALA A 139 28.34 19.12 -75.81
CA ALA A 139 27.76 17.79 -75.59
C ALA A 139 28.81 16.66 -75.61
N THR A 140 30.00 16.92 -76.12
CA THR A 140 31.11 15.94 -76.21
C THR A 140 32.10 16.07 -75.05
N ALA A 141 31.83 16.94 -74.08
CA ALA A 141 32.70 17.16 -72.94
C ALA A 141 32.98 15.84 -72.18
N PRO A 142 34.26 15.43 -72.03
CA PRO A 142 34.62 14.10 -71.51
C PRO A 142 34.22 13.88 -70.05
N ALA A 143 33.94 14.95 -69.30
CA ALA A 143 33.49 14.86 -67.91
C ALA A 143 32.00 14.46 -67.76
N LEU A 144 31.17 14.64 -68.79
CA LEU A 144 29.72 14.43 -68.71
C LEU A 144 29.31 13.01 -68.27
N PRO A 145 29.88 11.91 -68.82
CA PRO A 145 29.51 10.57 -68.40
C PRO A 145 29.79 10.32 -66.92
N ARG A 146 30.97 10.76 -66.45
CA ARG A 146 31.37 10.61 -65.04
C ARG A 146 30.48 11.43 -64.11
N LEU A 147 30.15 12.67 -64.47
CA LEU A 147 29.27 13.52 -63.66
C LEU A 147 27.84 12.97 -63.58
N LYS A 148 27.25 12.56 -64.72
CA LYS A 148 25.91 11.97 -64.77
C LYS A 148 25.82 10.68 -63.95
N GLN A 149 26.84 9.83 -64.04
CA GLN A 149 26.94 8.61 -63.22
C GLN A 149 27.10 8.94 -61.73
N GLY A 150 27.95 9.92 -61.40
CA GLY A 150 28.16 10.37 -60.02
C GLY A 150 26.88 10.92 -59.37
N ILE A 151 26.12 11.74 -60.09
CA ILE A 151 24.82 12.25 -59.63
C ILE A 151 23.85 11.08 -59.39
N THR A 152 23.70 10.18 -60.36
CA THR A 152 22.75 9.06 -60.25
C THR A 152 23.10 8.13 -59.09
N GLY A 153 24.38 7.76 -58.96
CA GLY A 153 24.87 6.91 -57.88
C GLY A 153 24.80 7.59 -56.51
N GLY A 154 25.11 8.89 -56.44
CA GLY A 154 25.00 9.69 -55.22
C GLY A 154 23.56 9.84 -54.76
N MET A 155 22.62 10.16 -55.66
CA MET A 155 21.19 10.23 -55.36
C MET A 155 20.66 8.88 -54.86
N GLN A 156 21.03 7.77 -55.51
CA GLN A 156 20.61 6.44 -55.06
C GLN A 156 21.14 6.11 -53.66
N THR A 157 22.39 6.49 -53.38
CA THR A 157 23.01 6.31 -52.06
C THR A 157 22.31 7.16 -51.00
N ALA A 158 22.06 8.45 -51.29
CA ALA A 158 21.37 9.35 -50.39
C ALA A 158 19.93 8.91 -50.10
N LEU A 159 19.22 8.40 -51.11
CA LEU A 159 17.87 7.82 -50.96
C LEU A 159 17.91 6.57 -50.07
N LYS A 160 18.85 5.65 -50.31
CA LYS A 160 19.02 4.45 -49.47
C LYS A 160 19.29 4.81 -48.02
N ARG A 161 20.22 5.74 -47.76
CA ARG A 161 20.51 6.24 -46.40
C ARG A 161 19.26 6.79 -45.71
N THR A 162 18.47 7.60 -46.43
CA THR A 162 17.23 8.17 -45.89
C THR A 162 16.19 7.08 -45.58
N GLN A 163 16.05 6.08 -46.45
CA GLN A 163 15.16 4.94 -46.24
C GLN A 163 15.60 4.09 -45.04
N GLU A 164 16.89 3.76 -44.95
CA GLU A 164 17.47 3.00 -43.84
C GLU A 164 17.30 3.72 -42.50
N GLU A 165 17.52 5.04 -42.46
CA GLU A 165 17.27 5.87 -41.28
C GLU A 165 15.79 5.87 -40.88
N THR A 166 14.90 6.01 -41.86
CA THR A 166 13.45 5.97 -41.63
C THR A 166 13.01 4.60 -41.09
N ASP A 167 13.50 3.52 -41.69
CA ASP A 167 13.21 2.16 -41.25
C ASP A 167 13.76 1.87 -39.86
N LYS A 168 14.97 2.37 -39.55
CA LYS A 168 15.56 2.28 -38.22
C LYS A 168 14.74 3.02 -37.19
N VAL A 169 14.34 4.27 -37.46
CA VAL A 169 13.50 5.06 -36.56
C VAL A 169 12.16 4.36 -36.32
N LYS A 170 11.54 3.82 -37.37
CA LYS A 170 10.30 3.05 -37.25
C LYS A 170 10.49 1.81 -36.37
N LYS A 171 11.53 1.03 -36.62
CA LYS A 171 11.86 -0.17 -35.83
C LYS A 171 12.15 0.16 -34.36
N ASP A 172 12.86 1.25 -34.10
CA ASP A 172 13.15 1.70 -32.74
C ASP A 172 11.88 2.15 -32.01
N ALA A 173 10.96 2.82 -32.72
CA ALA A 173 9.64 3.18 -32.17
C ALA A 173 8.78 1.95 -31.87
N GLU A 174 8.74 0.96 -32.77
CA GLU A 174 8.06 -0.32 -32.55
C GLU A 174 8.64 -1.09 -31.36
N ASN A 175 9.97 -1.15 -31.24
CA ASN A 175 10.66 -1.82 -30.15
C ASN A 175 10.39 -1.13 -28.80
N ARG A 176 10.44 0.20 -28.73
CA ARG A 176 10.09 0.96 -27.52
C ARG A 176 8.64 0.70 -27.12
N THR A 177 7.72 0.67 -28.08
CA THR A 177 6.31 0.38 -27.82
C THR A 177 6.13 -1.02 -27.23
N LYS A 178 6.80 -2.04 -27.80
CA LYS A 178 6.80 -3.41 -27.26
C LYS A 178 7.40 -3.49 -25.86
N GLN A 179 8.54 -2.82 -25.62
CA GLN A 179 9.18 -2.77 -24.31
C GLN A 179 8.30 -2.10 -23.24
N LEU A 180 7.56 -1.04 -23.61
CA LEU A 180 6.61 -0.39 -22.71
C LEU A 180 5.42 -1.32 -22.41
N ALA A 181 4.89 -2.01 -23.41
CA ALA A 181 3.82 -2.98 -23.23
C ALA A 181 4.24 -4.16 -22.33
N ASP A 182 5.45 -4.70 -22.53
CA ASP A 182 6.01 -5.76 -21.69
C ASP A 182 6.26 -5.30 -20.25
N GLN A 183 6.79 -4.08 -20.06
CA GLN A 183 6.95 -3.50 -18.73
C GLN A 183 5.61 -3.29 -18.04
N GLN A 184 4.60 -2.79 -18.76
CA GLN A 184 3.24 -2.65 -18.22
C GLN A 184 2.64 -4.01 -17.84
N ARG A 185 2.81 -5.03 -18.68
CA ARG A 185 2.36 -6.40 -18.38
C ARG A 185 3.05 -6.96 -17.13
N LEU A 186 4.37 -6.79 -17.01
CA LEU A 186 5.11 -7.23 -15.83
C LEU A 186 4.66 -6.48 -14.56
N ALA A 187 4.47 -5.15 -14.65
CA ALA A 187 3.99 -4.34 -13.55
C ALA A 187 2.56 -4.75 -13.13
N GLN A 188 1.67 -5.03 -14.08
CA GLN A 188 0.33 -5.54 -13.82
C GLN A 188 0.37 -6.92 -13.15
N GLN A 189 1.25 -7.82 -13.60
CA GLN A 189 1.45 -9.13 -12.97
C GLN A 189 1.94 -8.99 -11.52
N GLN A 190 2.94 -8.15 -11.27
CA GLN A 190 3.45 -7.88 -9.93
C GLN A 190 2.40 -7.23 -9.02
N ALA A 191 1.61 -6.30 -9.55
CA ALA A 191 0.51 -5.67 -8.81
C ALA A 191 -0.56 -6.70 -8.44
N ALA A 192 -0.97 -7.54 -9.39
CA ALA A 192 -1.95 -8.61 -9.14
C ALA A 192 -1.44 -9.63 -8.11
N GLU A 193 -0.17 -10.02 -8.19
CA GLU A 193 0.45 -10.91 -7.21
C GLU A 193 0.52 -10.27 -5.81
N ALA A 194 0.89 -8.98 -5.72
CA ALA A 194 0.93 -8.25 -4.46
C ALA A 194 -0.49 -8.09 -3.85
N GLU A 195 -1.51 -7.85 -4.67
CA GLU A 195 -2.90 -7.80 -4.23
C GLU A 195 -3.41 -9.17 -3.75
N ALA A 196 -3.07 -10.25 -4.45
CA ALA A 196 -3.37 -11.61 -4.03
C ALA A 196 -2.70 -11.94 -2.69
N ALA A 197 -1.41 -11.61 -2.55
CA ALA A 197 -0.67 -11.81 -1.30
C ALA A 197 -1.27 -11.00 -0.13
N ARG A 198 -1.65 -9.73 -0.36
CA ARG A 198 -2.34 -8.90 0.64
C ARG A 198 -3.68 -9.49 1.06
N THR A 199 -4.44 -10.03 0.10
CA THR A 199 -5.73 -10.67 0.37
C THR A 199 -5.54 -11.94 1.21
N ILE A 200 -4.56 -12.77 0.87
CA ILE A 200 -4.22 -13.97 1.65
C ILE A 200 -3.78 -13.59 3.07
N ALA A 201 -2.89 -12.59 3.21
CA ALA A 201 -2.45 -12.11 4.52
C ALA A 201 -3.62 -11.57 5.36
N ALA A 202 -4.52 -10.79 4.75
CA ALA A 202 -5.72 -10.28 5.43
C ALA A 202 -6.66 -11.41 5.87
N GLN A 203 -6.84 -12.45 5.04
CA GLN A 203 -7.62 -13.63 5.41
C GLN A 203 -6.97 -14.41 6.57
N GLN A 204 -5.65 -14.56 6.56
CA GLN A 204 -4.90 -15.19 7.65
C GLN A 204 -5.01 -14.37 8.95
N ASP A 205 -4.92 -13.05 8.87
CA ASP A 205 -5.12 -12.16 10.02
C ASP A 205 -6.53 -12.25 10.59
N ALA A 206 -7.54 -12.27 9.72
CA ALA A 206 -8.93 -12.47 10.13
C ALA A 206 -9.11 -13.83 10.81
N ALA A 207 -8.59 -14.91 10.20
CA ALA A 207 -8.64 -16.25 10.78
C ALA A 207 -7.89 -16.34 12.13
N ARG A 208 -6.74 -15.67 12.28
CA ARG A 208 -6.02 -15.58 13.55
C ARG A 208 -6.85 -14.86 14.61
N ARG A 209 -7.43 -13.70 14.29
CA ARG A 209 -8.28 -12.93 15.20
C ARG A 209 -9.53 -13.70 15.59
N ASP A 210 -10.14 -14.43 14.67
CA ASP A 210 -11.30 -15.27 14.97
C ASP A 210 -10.91 -16.45 15.87
N GLY A 211 -9.75 -17.06 15.66
CA GLY A 211 -9.18 -18.06 16.58
C GLY A 211 -8.93 -17.50 17.98
N GLU A 212 -8.30 -16.33 18.09
CA GLU A 212 -8.07 -15.63 19.37
C GLU A 212 -9.37 -15.27 20.08
N ARG A 213 -10.40 -14.84 19.33
CA ARG A 213 -11.74 -14.57 19.88
C ARG A 213 -12.39 -15.84 20.41
N GLN A 214 -12.36 -16.92 19.65
CA GLN A 214 -12.89 -18.22 20.09
C GLN A 214 -12.15 -18.73 21.35
N ASP A 215 -10.83 -18.56 21.42
CA ASP A 215 -10.05 -18.90 22.61
C ASP A 215 -10.41 -18.05 23.82
N ALA A 216 -10.56 -16.73 23.63
CA ALA A 216 -11.00 -15.83 24.69
C ALA A 216 -12.42 -16.18 25.19
N GLU A 217 -13.34 -16.51 24.28
CA GLU A 217 -14.69 -16.97 24.61
C GLU A 217 -14.68 -18.29 25.38
N ARG A 218 -13.87 -19.28 24.95
CA ARG A 218 -13.67 -20.55 25.66
C ARG A 218 -13.08 -20.35 27.05
N GLN A 219 -12.11 -19.46 27.19
CA GLN A 219 -11.55 -19.14 28.51
C GLN A 219 -12.57 -18.44 29.40
N ALA A 220 -13.38 -17.52 28.86
CA ALA A 220 -14.42 -16.84 29.59
C ALA A 220 -15.56 -17.79 30.02
N SER A 221 -15.97 -18.74 29.17
CA SER A 221 -16.93 -19.78 29.55
C SER A 221 -16.36 -20.69 30.64
N ALA A 222 -15.11 -21.15 30.50
CA ALA A 222 -14.45 -21.98 31.52
C ALA A 222 -14.31 -21.26 32.88
N ARG A 223 -14.00 -19.96 32.87
CA ARG A 223 -13.96 -19.13 34.09
C ARG A 223 -15.34 -19.03 34.74
N ARG A 224 -16.39 -18.73 33.97
CA ARG A 224 -17.77 -18.67 34.47
C ARG A 224 -18.20 -20.01 35.08
N GLU A 225 -17.89 -21.13 34.43
CA GLU A 225 -18.17 -22.47 34.97
C GLU A 225 -17.39 -22.76 36.26
N ALA A 226 -16.14 -22.30 36.37
CA ALA A 226 -15.34 -22.46 37.58
C ALA A 226 -15.90 -21.63 38.74
N GLU A 227 -16.27 -20.37 38.49
CA GLU A 227 -16.93 -19.50 39.46
C GLU A 227 -18.27 -20.10 39.93
N GLN A 228 -19.07 -20.63 39.01
CA GLN A 228 -20.35 -21.26 39.33
C GLN A 228 -20.17 -22.55 40.16
N ARG A 229 -19.12 -23.35 39.87
CA ARG A 229 -18.71 -24.50 40.70
C ARG A 229 -18.28 -24.08 42.11
N GLN A 230 -17.54 -22.99 42.25
CA GLN A 230 -17.16 -22.46 43.55
C GLN A 230 -18.38 -21.96 44.35
N GLN A 231 -19.30 -21.24 43.71
CA GLN A 231 -20.52 -20.76 44.36
C GLN A 231 -21.42 -21.91 44.82
N THR A 232 -21.60 -22.95 43.98
CA THR A 232 -22.36 -24.14 44.35
C THR A 232 -21.71 -24.92 45.50
N ALA A 233 -20.38 -25.09 45.49
CA ALA A 233 -19.64 -25.70 46.60
C ALA A 233 -19.77 -24.88 47.90
N ALA A 234 -19.64 -23.55 47.84
CA ALA A 234 -19.80 -22.67 48.98
C ALA A 234 -21.24 -22.72 49.56
N ALA A 235 -22.25 -22.76 48.70
CA ALA A 235 -23.64 -22.91 49.11
C ALA A 235 -23.90 -24.26 49.82
N GLN A 236 -23.31 -25.35 49.32
CA GLN A 236 -23.38 -26.67 49.97
C GLN A 236 -22.71 -26.66 51.35
N GLN A 237 -21.52 -26.07 51.48
CA GLN A 237 -20.84 -25.93 52.77
C GLN A 237 -21.64 -25.08 53.77
N ALA A 238 -22.22 -23.96 53.32
CA ALA A 238 -23.08 -23.12 54.16
C ALA A 238 -24.35 -23.87 54.61
N ALA A 239 -24.96 -24.68 53.75
CA ALA A 239 -26.10 -25.53 54.10
C ALA A 239 -25.71 -26.60 55.14
N ALA A 240 -24.56 -27.27 54.96
CA ALA A 240 -24.03 -28.24 55.93
C ALA A 240 -23.73 -27.60 57.29
N ALA A 241 -23.14 -26.40 57.30
CA ALA A 241 -22.87 -25.65 58.54
C ALA A 241 -24.16 -25.26 59.28
N ARG A 242 -25.22 -24.86 58.56
CA ARG A 242 -26.54 -24.57 59.16
C ARG A 242 -27.19 -25.81 59.77
N GLN A 243 -27.04 -26.98 59.16
CA GLN A 243 -27.52 -28.24 59.72
C GLN A 243 -26.75 -28.65 61.00
N ALA A 244 -25.44 -28.39 61.05
CA ALA A 244 -24.62 -28.64 62.24
C ALA A 244 -24.87 -27.66 63.41
N ALA A 245 -25.45 -26.48 63.13
CA ALA A 245 -25.72 -25.43 64.12
C ALA A 245 -27.16 -25.45 64.68
N ALA A 246 -27.96 -26.48 64.38
CA ALA A 246 -29.27 -26.65 65.03
C ALA A 246 -29.08 -26.89 66.55
N PRO A 247 -29.91 -26.28 67.43
CA PRO A 247 -29.63 -26.25 68.85
C PRO A 247 -29.66 -27.65 69.47
N ALA A 248 -28.52 -28.10 69.97
CA ALA A 248 -28.42 -29.24 70.86
C ALA A 248 -29.19 -28.91 72.16
N ALA A 249 -30.20 -29.72 72.48
CA ALA A 249 -31.03 -29.56 73.68
C ALA A 249 -30.16 -29.45 74.95
N ALA A 250 -30.39 -28.39 75.74
CA ALA A 250 -29.63 -28.09 76.95
C ALA A 250 -29.84 -29.15 78.05
N ALA A 251 -28.75 -29.64 78.64
CA ALA A 251 -28.77 -30.60 79.74
C ALA A 251 -29.20 -29.92 81.07
N PRO A 252 -29.97 -30.61 81.95
CA PRO A 252 -30.47 -30.03 83.20
C PRO A 252 -29.37 -29.76 84.22
N SER A 253 -29.38 -28.55 84.81
CA SER A 253 -28.40 -28.12 85.82
C SER A 253 -28.72 -28.67 87.22
N LEU A 254 -27.79 -29.43 87.82
CA LEU A 254 -27.88 -29.94 89.19
C LEU A 254 -27.44 -28.89 90.23
N ARG A 255 -28.22 -28.68 91.30
CA ARG A 255 -27.89 -27.78 92.43
C ARG A 255 -27.29 -28.56 93.61
N PRO A 256 -26.05 -28.27 94.07
CA PRO A 256 -25.45 -28.92 95.22
C PRO A 256 -26.03 -28.40 96.55
N VAL A 257 -26.44 -29.32 97.42
CA VAL A 257 -26.95 -29.02 98.78
C VAL A 257 -25.83 -29.11 99.81
N SER A 258 -24.95 -30.11 99.68
CA SER A 258 -23.78 -30.26 100.55
C SER A 258 -22.66 -30.95 99.79
N THR A 259 -21.52 -30.27 99.68
CA THR A 259 -20.31 -30.77 99.01
C THR A 259 -19.11 -30.61 99.93
N PRO A 260 -18.95 -31.46 100.96
CA PRO A 260 -17.75 -31.45 101.78
C PRO A 260 -16.51 -31.64 100.91
N ALA A 261 -15.48 -30.84 101.18
CA ALA A 261 -14.20 -30.94 100.49
C ALA A 261 -13.56 -32.31 100.76
N PRO A 262 -12.85 -32.88 99.77
CA PRO A 262 -12.15 -34.15 99.96
C PRO A 262 -11.05 -34.01 101.00
N ARG A 263 -10.85 -35.06 101.80
CA ARG A 263 -9.71 -35.10 102.72
C ARG A 263 -8.42 -35.21 101.93
N TYR A 264 -7.43 -34.43 102.34
CA TYR A 264 -6.14 -34.43 101.69
C TYR A 264 -5.28 -35.62 102.19
N PRO A 265 -4.71 -36.48 101.31
CA PRO A 265 -3.90 -37.63 101.72
C PRO A 265 -2.65 -37.21 102.51
N ALA A 266 -2.35 -37.89 103.63
CA ALA A 266 -1.18 -37.57 104.47
C ALA A 266 0.18 -37.75 103.77
N GLU A 267 0.25 -38.63 102.76
CA GLU A 267 1.43 -38.82 101.93
C GLU A 267 1.66 -37.67 100.94
N ALA A 268 0.58 -37.15 100.34
CA ALA A 268 0.61 -35.93 99.53
C ALA A 268 0.95 -34.70 100.39
N LEU A 269 0.55 -34.67 101.67
CA LEU A 269 0.80 -33.55 102.58
C LEU A 269 2.28 -33.44 102.97
N ARG A 270 2.94 -34.58 103.22
CA ARG A 270 4.38 -34.64 103.51
C ARG A 270 5.24 -34.24 102.29
N SER A 271 4.72 -34.38 101.08
CA SER A 271 5.42 -34.09 99.82
C SER A 271 5.01 -32.77 99.16
N GLY A 272 3.99 -32.07 99.68
CA GLY A 272 3.50 -30.79 99.13
C GLY A 272 2.85 -30.88 97.74
N THR A 273 2.38 -32.06 97.32
CA THR A 273 1.92 -32.30 95.93
C THR A 273 0.48 -31.84 95.70
N SER A 274 0.20 -30.91 94.78
CA SER A 274 -1.18 -30.58 94.39
C SER A 274 -1.67 -31.43 93.21
N GLY A 275 -2.99 -31.47 92.99
CA GLY A 275 -3.57 -32.18 91.84
C GLY A 275 -5.04 -31.94 91.64
N GLU A 276 -5.57 -32.43 90.52
CA GLU A 276 -7.00 -32.39 90.21
C GLU A 276 -7.53 -33.75 89.74
N VAL A 277 -8.80 -34.03 90.04
CA VAL A 277 -9.48 -35.27 89.68
C VAL A 277 -10.84 -34.92 89.06
N LEU A 278 -10.99 -35.22 87.76
CA LEU A 278 -12.27 -35.20 87.07
C LEU A 278 -13.01 -36.51 87.35
N VAL A 279 -14.10 -36.41 88.10
CA VAL A 279 -15.01 -37.53 88.37
C VAL A 279 -16.30 -37.38 87.59
N GLU A 280 -16.85 -38.52 87.18
CA GLU A 280 -18.23 -38.61 86.73
C GLU A 280 -19.07 -39.20 87.86
N ILE A 281 -20.17 -38.54 88.16
CA ILE A 281 -21.11 -38.92 89.22
C ILE A 281 -22.52 -38.98 88.62
N THR A 282 -23.32 -39.93 89.09
CA THR A 282 -24.75 -39.98 88.76
C THR A 282 -25.54 -39.57 89.99
N VAL A 283 -26.21 -38.42 89.92
CA VAL A 283 -27.11 -37.98 90.99
C VAL A 283 -28.43 -38.72 90.85
N GLY A 284 -28.82 -39.48 91.87
CA GLY A 284 -30.09 -40.19 91.95
C GLY A 284 -31.27 -39.25 92.17
N THR A 285 -32.48 -39.78 92.05
CA THR A 285 -33.72 -38.99 92.22
C THR A 285 -33.92 -38.48 93.65
N ASP A 286 -33.27 -39.10 94.62
CA ASP A 286 -33.25 -38.70 96.03
C ASP A 286 -32.15 -37.65 96.35
N GLY A 287 -31.38 -37.21 95.35
CA GLY A 287 -30.27 -36.28 95.51
C GLY A 287 -28.97 -36.91 96.02
N SER A 288 -28.92 -38.24 96.17
CA SER A 288 -27.71 -38.97 96.54
C SER A 288 -26.79 -39.18 95.34
N VAL A 289 -25.48 -39.28 95.56
CA VAL A 289 -24.51 -39.58 94.50
C VAL A 289 -24.30 -41.10 94.40
N THR A 290 -24.60 -41.64 93.23
CA THR A 290 -24.37 -43.04 92.84
C THR A 290 -23.40 -43.11 91.66
N ASN A 291 -22.83 -44.30 91.42
CA ASN A 291 -22.00 -44.60 90.25
C ASN A 291 -20.80 -43.66 90.02
N ALA A 292 -20.17 -43.21 91.11
CA ALA A 292 -19.01 -42.32 91.05
C ALA A 292 -17.77 -43.03 90.48
N ARG A 293 -17.20 -42.49 89.40
CA ARG A 293 -15.96 -42.99 88.77
C ARG A 293 -15.02 -41.86 88.41
N VAL A 294 -13.71 -42.12 88.45
CA VAL A 294 -12.69 -41.17 87.99
C VAL A 294 -12.55 -41.28 86.47
N LEU A 295 -12.69 -40.17 85.75
CA LEU A 295 -12.42 -40.09 84.31
C LEU A 295 -10.97 -39.70 84.03
N ARG A 296 -10.43 -38.79 84.84
CA ARG A 296 -9.06 -38.27 84.71
C ARG A 296 -8.56 -37.83 86.07
N ALA A 297 -7.31 -38.16 86.41
CA ALA A 297 -6.65 -37.68 87.61
C ALA A 297 -5.24 -37.20 87.25
N THR A 298 -4.77 -36.15 87.92
CA THR A 298 -3.41 -35.62 87.74
C THR A 298 -2.91 -35.10 89.09
N PRO A 299 -1.92 -35.75 89.73
CA PRO A 299 -1.23 -36.99 89.37
C PRO A 299 -2.12 -38.24 89.52
N SER A 300 -1.97 -39.22 88.62
CA SER A 300 -2.76 -40.45 88.62
C SER A 300 -2.60 -41.25 89.91
N ARG A 301 -3.70 -41.82 90.44
CA ARG A 301 -3.75 -42.72 91.62
C ARG A 301 -3.41 -42.09 92.98
N VAL A 302 -3.02 -40.81 93.03
CA VAL A 302 -2.67 -40.14 94.29
C VAL A 302 -3.92 -39.65 95.02
N PHE A 303 -4.86 -39.04 94.29
CA PHE A 303 -6.04 -38.38 94.85
C PHE A 303 -7.35 -39.14 94.60
N ASP A 304 -7.34 -40.16 93.75
CA ASP A 304 -8.49 -40.91 93.27
C ASP A 304 -9.36 -41.45 94.41
N ARG A 305 -8.73 -42.06 95.43
CA ARG A 305 -9.44 -42.65 96.58
C ARG A 305 -10.16 -41.60 97.41
N GLU A 306 -9.49 -40.49 97.72
CA GLU A 306 -10.08 -39.42 98.54
C GLU A 306 -11.12 -38.63 97.75
N ALA A 307 -10.92 -38.45 96.45
CA ALA A 307 -11.91 -37.84 95.55
C ALA A 307 -13.20 -38.66 95.53
N LEU A 308 -13.10 -39.99 95.33
CA LEU A 308 -14.25 -40.89 95.35
C LEU A 308 -14.95 -40.94 96.71
N ASN A 309 -14.19 -40.90 97.82
CA ASN A 309 -14.76 -40.86 99.17
C ASN A 309 -15.52 -39.56 99.45
N ALA A 310 -15.04 -38.43 98.92
CA ALA A 310 -15.69 -37.13 99.10
C ALA A 310 -16.98 -37.03 98.31
N VAL A 311 -16.97 -37.40 97.02
CA VAL A 311 -18.17 -37.31 96.18
C VAL A 311 -19.28 -38.26 96.61
N LYS A 312 -18.96 -39.40 97.24
CA LYS A 312 -19.96 -40.27 97.88
C LYS A 312 -20.72 -39.59 99.02
N ARG A 313 -20.13 -38.55 99.63
CA ARG A 313 -20.75 -37.77 100.71
C ARG A 313 -21.47 -36.53 100.20
N TRP A 314 -21.41 -36.26 98.90
CA TRP A 314 -22.10 -35.12 98.33
C TRP A 314 -23.61 -35.38 98.28
N LYS A 315 -24.37 -34.32 98.52
CA LYS A 315 -25.81 -34.29 98.37
C LYS A 315 -26.20 -33.17 97.42
N PHE A 316 -27.10 -33.47 96.51
CA PHE A 316 -27.70 -32.55 95.55
C PHE A 316 -29.19 -32.44 95.83
N GLU A 317 -29.85 -31.44 95.25
CA GLU A 317 -31.31 -31.36 95.30
C GLU A 317 -31.91 -32.57 94.56
N PRO A 318 -32.99 -33.19 95.08
CA PRO A 318 -33.73 -34.24 94.38
C PRO A 318 -34.09 -33.85 92.95
N VAL A 319 -33.80 -34.72 91.99
CA VAL A 319 -34.08 -34.50 90.56
C VAL A 319 -35.07 -35.54 90.02
N GLY A 320 -35.86 -35.17 89.01
CA GLY A 320 -36.91 -36.05 88.47
C GLY A 320 -36.41 -37.31 87.76
N ALA A 321 -35.14 -37.37 87.37
CA ALA A 321 -34.49 -38.54 86.77
C ALA A 321 -32.99 -38.54 87.11
N PRO A 322 -32.33 -39.72 87.17
CA PRO A 322 -30.89 -39.76 87.43
C PRO A 322 -30.10 -38.95 86.40
N VAL A 323 -29.29 -38.00 86.86
CA VAL A 323 -28.48 -37.13 85.98
C VAL A 323 -27.00 -37.46 86.17
N THR A 324 -26.34 -37.88 85.10
CA THR A 324 -24.88 -38.09 85.08
C THR A 324 -24.18 -36.77 84.75
N THR A 325 -23.33 -36.30 85.66
CA THR A 325 -22.56 -35.08 85.49
C THR A 325 -21.08 -35.33 85.79
N ARG A 326 -20.22 -34.50 85.19
CA ARG A 326 -18.78 -34.51 85.44
C ARG A 326 -18.41 -33.34 86.36
N ARG A 327 -17.53 -33.57 87.33
CA ARG A 327 -17.05 -32.57 88.29
C ARG A 327 -15.56 -32.71 88.50
N THR A 328 -14.84 -31.59 88.51
CA THR A 328 -13.41 -31.56 88.82
C THR A 328 -13.22 -31.21 90.29
N LEU A 329 -12.47 -32.03 91.01
CA LEU A 329 -12.05 -31.79 92.39
C LEU A 329 -10.58 -31.38 92.39
N ALA A 330 -10.25 -30.24 92.98
CA ALA A 330 -8.88 -29.78 93.17
C ALA A 330 -8.38 -30.14 94.58
N PHE A 331 -7.11 -30.52 94.68
CA PHE A 331 -6.40 -30.87 95.91
C PHE A 331 -5.19 -29.94 96.06
N ALA A 332 -5.17 -29.14 97.12
CA ALA A 332 -4.06 -28.23 97.45
C ALA A 332 -3.55 -28.46 98.89
N PRO A 333 -2.23 -28.39 99.14
CA PRO A 333 -1.67 -28.50 100.49
C PRO A 333 -1.98 -27.22 101.29
N GLY A 334 -3.03 -27.24 102.10
CA GLY A 334 -3.44 -26.07 102.90
C GLY A 334 -4.93 -25.98 103.22
N GLY A 335 -5.76 -26.81 102.59
CA GLY A 335 -7.22 -26.77 102.72
C GLY A 335 -7.89 -26.07 101.55
#